data_AF-A0A2V6VDU4-F1
#
_entry.id   AF-A0A2V6VDU4-F1
#
_cell.length_a   1.000
_cell.length_b   1.000
_cell.length_c   1.000
_cell.angle_alpha   90.00
_cell.angle_beta   90.00
_cell.angle_gamma   90.00
#
_symmetry.space_group_name_H-M   'P 1'
#
loop_
_entity.id
_entity.type
_entity.pdbx_description
1 polymer ?
#
loop_
_entity_poly.entity_id
_entity_poly.type
_entity_poly.pdbx_seq_one_letter_code
_entity_poly.pdbx_strand_id
1 'polypeptide(L)'
;MAASKDDVQAAVEYLRKKGLAAAAKRAGRTAREGVVSAYIHPGSKLGVLVEVNCETDFVAKTDAFQALVKDLGMQVAASNPAYVGREDVPADVLEKEREIYRGQLADQKKPAQVIDKIVEGKLEKWFSEQCLLEQPFVKDATGKTKIKDLVDGVNAQTQERIVIRRFSRFQVGEAG
;
A
#
# COMPACT_ATOMS: atom_id res chain seq x y z
N MET A 1 16.04 39.16 16.14
CA MET A 1 17.16 38.27 15.77
C MET A 1 16.66 37.37 14.66
N ALA A 2 17.21 37.51 13.46
CA ALA A 2 16.78 36.74 12.29
C ALA A 2 17.45 35.37 12.36
N ALA A 3 16.67 34.31 12.59
CA ALA A 3 17.13 32.96 12.25
C ALA A 3 17.49 32.97 10.77
N SER A 4 18.73 32.64 10.44
CA SER A 4 19.22 32.68 9.07
C SER A 4 18.45 31.67 8.21
N LYS A 5 18.31 31.92 6.90
CA LYS A 5 17.66 30.96 6.00
C LYS A 5 18.35 29.58 6.03
N ASP A 6 19.63 29.55 6.37
CA ASP A 6 20.42 28.33 6.53
C ASP A 6 20.01 27.55 7.79
N ASP A 7 19.71 28.21 8.90
CA ASP A 7 19.17 27.56 10.11
C ASP A 7 17.81 26.92 9.85
N VAL A 8 16.97 27.58 9.03
CA VAL A 8 15.66 27.05 8.65
C VAL A 8 15.81 25.81 7.75
N GLN A 9 16.70 25.85 6.75
CA GLN A 9 16.95 24.69 5.89
C GLN A 9 17.56 23.52 6.69
N ALA A 10 18.53 23.79 7.57
CA ALA A 10 19.12 22.78 8.44
C ALA A 10 18.08 22.18 9.40
N ALA A 11 17.17 22.99 9.95
CA ALA A 11 16.08 22.52 10.79
C ALA A 11 15.10 21.61 10.01
N VAL A 12 14.76 21.97 8.77
CA VAL A 12 13.91 21.14 7.89
C VAL A 12 14.57 19.80 7.59
N GLU A 13 15.86 19.79 7.22
CA GLU A 13 16.59 18.55 6.97
C GLU A 13 16.70 17.67 8.21
N TYR A 14 16.96 18.27 9.38
CA TYR A 14 17.03 17.58 10.65
C TYR A 14 15.68 16.93 11.01
N LEU A 15 14.58 17.68 10.90
CA LEU A 15 13.24 17.16 11.13
C LEU A 15 12.88 16.03 10.15
N ARG A 16 13.29 16.13 8.88
CA ARG A 16 13.10 15.07 7.89
C ARG A 16 13.83 13.79 8.28
N LYS A 17 15.12 13.89 8.63
CA LYS A 17 15.93 12.74 9.08
C LYS A 17 15.33 12.10 10.33
N LYS A 18 14.94 12.91 11.32
CA LYS A 18 14.31 12.44 12.56
C LYS A 18 12.95 11.77 12.30
N GLY A 19 12.15 12.32 11.39
CA GLY A 19 10.87 11.74 10.96
C GLY A 19 11.03 10.36 10.32
N LEU A 20 12.01 10.19 9.42
CA LEU A 20 12.34 8.90 8.81
C LEU A 20 12.79 7.86 9.85
N ALA A 21 13.64 8.26 10.79
CA ALA A 21 14.08 7.38 11.88
C ALA A 21 12.90 6.96 12.79
N ALA A 22 11.99 7.90 13.09
CA ALA A 22 10.80 7.61 13.88
C ALA A 22 9.85 6.64 13.15
N ALA A 23 9.67 6.79 11.83
CA ALA A 23 8.88 5.88 11.01
C ALA A 23 9.48 4.46 10.98
N ALA A 24 10.80 4.33 10.80
CA ALA A 24 11.48 3.04 10.86
C ALA A 24 11.31 2.35 12.23
N LYS A 25 11.43 3.10 13.33
CA LYS A 25 11.19 2.57 14.68
C LYS A 25 9.74 2.09 14.88
N ARG A 26 8.77 2.76 14.27
CA ARG A 26 7.34 2.36 14.30
C ARG A 26 7.09 1.04 13.57
N ALA A 27 7.75 0.80 12.44
CA ALA A 27 7.60 -0.43 11.66
C ALA A 27 7.99 -1.71 12.40
N GLY A 28 8.64 -1.63 13.58
CA GLY A 28 8.91 -2.77 14.46
C GLY A 28 7.90 -2.95 15.62
N ARG A 29 7.00 -2.00 15.84
CA ARG A 29 6.07 -2.03 17.00
C ARG A 29 4.94 -3.05 16.79
N THR A 30 4.42 -3.59 17.87
CA THR A 30 3.26 -4.50 17.81
C THR A 30 1.99 -3.68 17.66
N ALA A 31 1.18 -3.98 16.65
CA ALA A 31 -0.15 -3.40 16.43
C ALA A 31 -1.18 -4.54 16.51
N ARG A 32 -2.00 -4.56 17.55
CA ARG A 32 -3.01 -5.61 17.82
C ARG A 32 -4.41 -5.07 18.08
N GLU A 33 -4.53 -3.77 18.34
CA GLU A 33 -5.82 -3.07 18.35
C GLU A 33 -6.21 -2.71 16.91
N GLY A 34 -7.43 -2.22 16.70
CA GLY A 34 -7.88 -1.75 15.39
C GLY A 34 -9.32 -2.09 15.07
N VAL A 35 -9.64 -2.22 13.78
CA VAL A 35 -11.00 -2.41 13.29
C VAL A 35 -11.04 -3.41 12.14
N VAL A 36 -12.05 -4.28 12.15
CA VAL A 36 -12.53 -4.97 10.95
C VAL A 36 -13.70 -4.17 10.38
N SER A 37 -13.59 -3.73 9.13
CA SER A 37 -14.61 -2.95 8.45
C SER A 37 -15.16 -3.69 7.24
N ALA A 38 -16.47 -3.55 7.03
CA ALA A 38 -17.17 -4.07 5.88
C ALA A 38 -17.50 -2.94 4.90
N TYR A 39 -17.24 -3.16 3.62
CA TYR A 39 -17.75 -2.34 2.53
C TYR A 39 -18.63 -3.21 1.63
N ILE A 40 -19.90 -2.84 1.48
CA ILE A 40 -20.83 -3.49 0.56
C ILE A 40 -21.12 -2.52 -0.57
N HIS A 41 -20.76 -2.91 -1.79
CA HIS A 41 -20.99 -2.09 -2.97
C HIS A 41 -22.50 -1.99 -3.25
N PRO A 42 -23.01 -0.83 -3.73
CA PRO A 42 -24.40 -0.70 -4.12
C PRO A 42 -24.87 -1.83 -5.04
N GLY A 43 -26.05 -2.37 -4.76
CA GLY A 43 -26.59 -3.54 -5.46
C GLY A 43 -26.16 -4.90 -4.89
N SER A 44 -25.36 -4.94 -3.82
CA SER A 44 -25.09 -6.13 -3.00
C SER A 44 -24.49 -7.32 -3.75
N LYS A 45 -23.82 -7.07 -4.88
CA LYS A 45 -23.12 -8.11 -5.67
C LYS A 45 -21.63 -8.20 -5.37
N LEU A 46 -21.11 -7.28 -4.57
CA LEU A 46 -19.71 -7.22 -4.17
C LEU A 46 -19.60 -6.75 -2.72
N GLY A 47 -18.85 -7.49 -1.91
CA GLY A 47 -18.57 -7.16 -0.52
C GLY A 47 -17.08 -7.32 -0.20
N VAL A 48 -16.58 -6.49 0.71
CA VAL A 48 -15.20 -6.52 1.19
C VAL A 48 -15.19 -6.47 2.71
N LEU A 49 -14.30 -7.27 3.31
CA LEU A 49 -13.86 -7.12 4.69
C LEU A 49 -12.39 -6.70 4.71
N VAL A 50 -12.03 -5.70 5.51
CA VAL A 50 -10.64 -5.27 5.72
C VAL A 50 -10.36 -5.21 7.21
N GLU A 51 -9.27 -5.85 7.64
CA GLU A 51 -8.73 -5.72 8.99
C GLU A 51 -7.55 -4.75 8.97
N VAL A 52 -7.65 -3.66 9.73
CA VAL A 52 -6.58 -2.68 9.90
C VAL A 52 -6.25 -2.59 11.38
N ASN A 53 -4.98 -2.81 11.72
CA ASN A 53 -4.51 -2.71 13.09
C ASN A 53 -3.81 -1.38 13.37
N CYS A 54 -3.88 -0.94 14.63
CA CYS A 54 -3.10 0.13 15.23
C CYS A 54 -2.53 -0.33 16.60
N GLU A 55 -1.81 0.55 17.30
CA GLU A 55 -1.22 0.21 18.60
C GLU A 55 -2.25 0.32 19.73
N THR A 56 -3.18 1.30 19.66
CA THR A 56 -4.18 1.56 20.71
C THR A 56 -5.62 1.62 20.19
N ASP A 57 -6.57 1.32 21.07
CA ASP A 57 -8.00 1.45 20.78
C ASP A 57 -8.44 2.92 20.64
N PHE A 58 -7.69 3.86 21.23
CA PHE A 58 -7.89 5.29 21.06
C PHE A 58 -7.69 5.72 19.61
N VAL A 59 -6.58 5.30 18.97
CA VAL A 59 -6.34 5.60 17.55
C VAL A 59 -7.38 4.94 16.66
N ALA A 60 -7.79 3.70 16.98
CA ALA A 60 -8.83 3.00 16.23
C ALA A 60 -10.14 3.79 16.15
N LYS A 61 -10.43 4.67 17.12
CA LYS A 61 -11.67 5.48 17.19
C LYS A 61 -11.53 6.86 16.54
N THR A 62 -10.35 7.26 16.07
CA THR A 62 -10.13 8.58 15.47
C THR A 62 -10.75 8.69 14.07
N ASP A 63 -11.20 9.89 13.69
CA ASP A 63 -11.78 10.15 12.36
C ASP A 63 -10.80 9.84 11.23
N ALA A 64 -9.50 10.14 11.41
CA ALA A 64 -8.47 9.86 10.42
C ALA A 64 -8.30 8.35 10.17
N PHE A 65 -8.29 7.54 11.24
CA PHE A 65 -8.22 6.08 11.12
C PHE A 65 -9.50 5.52 10.49
N GLN A 66 -10.67 5.97 10.94
CA GLN A 66 -11.96 5.53 10.41
C GLN A 66 -12.14 5.89 8.93
N ALA A 67 -11.66 7.06 8.50
CA ALA A 67 -11.66 7.47 7.10
C ALA A 67 -10.76 6.54 6.26
N LEU A 68 -9.52 6.30 6.70
CA LEU A 68 -8.60 5.38 6.04
C LEU A 68 -9.22 3.99 5.85
N VAL A 69 -9.80 3.41 6.90
CA VAL A 69 -10.40 2.07 6.85
C VAL A 69 -11.56 2.00 5.85
N LYS A 70 -12.41 3.03 5.77
CA LYS A 70 -13.50 3.10 4.78
C LYS A 70 -12.96 3.21 3.36
N ASP A 71 -11.93 4.03 3.16
CA ASP A 71 -11.28 4.22 1.87
C ASP A 71 -10.61 2.93 1.38
N LEU A 72 -9.97 2.17 2.28
CA LEU A 72 -9.39 0.86 1.98
C LEU A 72 -10.45 -0.16 1.53
N GLY A 73 -11.60 -0.22 2.21
CA GLY A 73 -12.68 -1.12 1.82
C GLY A 73 -13.18 -0.85 0.39
N MET A 74 -13.34 0.43 0.05
CA MET A 74 -13.74 0.85 -1.30
C MET A 74 -12.62 0.65 -2.34
N GLN A 75 -11.36 0.89 -1.97
CA GLN A 75 -10.20 0.62 -2.82
C GLN A 75 -10.17 -0.85 -3.22
N VAL A 76 -10.15 -1.77 -2.24
CA VAL A 76 -10.10 -3.22 -2.48
C VAL A 76 -11.28 -3.65 -3.36
N ALA A 77 -12.47 -3.11 -3.11
CA ALA A 77 -13.65 -3.41 -3.92
C ALA A 77 -13.44 -3.07 -5.40
N ALA A 78 -12.87 -1.91 -5.69
CA ALA A 78 -12.66 -1.39 -7.03
C ALA A 78 -11.47 -2.01 -7.76
N SER A 79 -10.37 -2.29 -7.06
CA SER A 79 -9.09 -2.66 -7.68
C SER A 79 -8.74 -4.15 -7.59
N ASN A 80 -9.47 -4.93 -6.79
CA ASN A 80 -9.28 -6.39 -6.63
C ASN A 80 -7.80 -6.83 -6.44
N PRO A 81 -7.06 -6.26 -5.47
CA PRO A 81 -5.71 -6.71 -5.18
C PRO A 81 -5.71 -8.17 -4.69
N ALA A 82 -4.65 -8.91 -5.00
CA ALA A 82 -4.44 -10.26 -4.49
C ALA A 82 -3.65 -10.25 -3.16
N TYR A 83 -2.81 -9.23 -2.94
CA TYR A 83 -1.88 -9.15 -1.81
C TYR A 83 -1.96 -7.79 -1.12
N VAL A 84 -1.54 -7.71 0.15
CA VAL A 84 -1.45 -6.42 0.85
C VAL A 84 -0.19 -5.67 0.39
N GLY A 85 0.98 -6.28 0.56
CA GLY A 85 2.27 -5.75 0.13
C GLY A 85 3.05 -6.71 -0.76
N ARG A 86 4.20 -6.26 -1.26
CA ARG A 86 5.08 -7.07 -2.12
C ARG A 86 5.67 -8.26 -1.36
N GLU A 87 5.90 -8.07 -0.07
CA GLU A 87 6.40 -9.09 0.86
C GLU A 87 5.44 -10.26 1.08
N ASP A 88 4.14 -10.07 0.78
CA ASP A 88 3.13 -11.11 0.89
C ASP A 88 3.03 -11.98 -0.37
N VAL A 89 3.75 -11.62 -1.43
CA VAL A 89 3.78 -12.36 -2.69
C VAL A 89 4.66 -13.62 -2.55
N PRO A 90 4.11 -14.83 -2.75
CA PRO A 90 4.91 -16.04 -2.72
C PRO A 90 6.03 -16.03 -3.76
N ALA A 91 7.22 -16.52 -3.39
CA ALA A 91 8.39 -16.48 -4.25
C ALA A 91 8.19 -17.27 -5.57
N ASP A 92 7.45 -18.38 -5.51
CA ASP A 92 7.09 -19.19 -6.67
C ASP A 92 6.15 -18.45 -7.64
N VAL A 93 5.19 -17.68 -7.12
CA VAL A 93 4.32 -16.82 -7.94
C VAL A 93 5.14 -15.73 -8.63
N LEU A 94 6.04 -15.07 -7.90
CA LEU A 94 6.88 -14.01 -8.44
C LEU A 94 7.82 -14.52 -9.54
N GLU A 95 8.47 -15.66 -9.31
CA GLU A 95 9.37 -16.25 -10.31
C GLU A 95 8.61 -16.74 -11.54
N LYS A 96 7.42 -17.30 -11.36
CA LYS A 96 6.56 -17.67 -12.49
C LYS A 96 6.15 -16.46 -13.34
N GLU A 97 5.74 -15.35 -12.73
CA GLU A 97 5.43 -14.10 -13.45
C GLU A 97 6.66 -13.56 -14.20
N ARG A 98 7.84 -13.61 -13.56
CA ARG A 98 9.11 -13.23 -14.19
C ARG A 98 9.41 -14.07 -15.41
N GLU A 99 9.25 -15.39 -15.32
CA GLU A 99 9.45 -16.33 -16.43
C GLU A 99 8.47 -16.07 -17.57
N ILE A 100 7.19 -15.81 -17.27
CA ILE A 100 6.18 -15.45 -18.27
C ILE A 100 6.62 -14.20 -19.05
N TYR A 101 7.06 -13.15 -18.35
CA TYR A 101 7.52 -11.93 -19.02
C TYR A 101 8.82 -12.11 -19.79
N ARG A 102 9.76 -12.95 -19.33
CA ARG A 102 10.95 -13.33 -20.10
C ARG A 102 10.58 -14.12 -21.35
N GLY A 103 9.68 -15.08 -21.23
CA GLY A 103 9.19 -15.91 -22.35
C GLY A 103 8.54 -15.07 -23.45
N GLN A 104 7.75 -14.05 -23.08
CA GLN A 104 7.18 -13.08 -24.03
C GLN A 104 8.22 -12.28 -24.83
N LEU A 105 9.48 -12.29 -24.38
CA LEU A 105 10.58 -11.54 -24.99
C LEU A 105 11.62 -12.47 -25.65
N ALA A 106 11.44 -13.79 -25.60
CA ALA A 106 12.42 -14.77 -26.08
C ALA A 106 12.75 -14.62 -27.57
N ASP A 107 11.76 -14.26 -28.40
CA ASP A 107 11.96 -14.05 -29.84
C ASP A 107 12.56 -12.68 -30.18
N GLN A 108 12.71 -11.79 -29.18
CA GLN A 108 13.31 -10.47 -29.39
C GLN A 108 14.83 -10.58 -29.30
N LYS A 109 15.54 -10.26 -30.39
CA LYS A 109 17.00 -10.18 -30.46
C LYS A 109 17.56 -8.96 -29.70
N LYS A 110 17.18 -8.80 -28.43
CA LYS A 110 17.65 -7.74 -27.53
C LYS A 110 18.73 -8.29 -26.59
N PRO A 111 19.70 -7.46 -26.16
CA PRO A 111 20.66 -7.87 -25.13
C PRO A 111 19.97 -8.26 -23.83
N ALA A 112 20.54 -9.22 -23.09
CA ALA A 112 19.99 -9.72 -21.83
C ALA A 112 19.68 -8.60 -20.82
N GLN A 113 20.58 -7.62 -20.67
CA GLN A 113 20.39 -6.46 -19.80
C GLN A 113 19.16 -5.60 -20.16
N VAL A 114 18.81 -5.54 -21.46
CA VAL A 114 17.61 -4.82 -21.91
C VAL A 114 16.36 -5.63 -21.59
N ILE A 115 16.41 -6.94 -21.77
CA ILE A 115 15.31 -7.85 -21.41
C ILE A 115 15.04 -7.76 -19.92
N ASP A 116 16.06 -7.84 -19.06
CA ASP A 116 15.90 -7.77 -17.61
C ASP A 116 15.25 -6.46 -17.17
N LYS A 117 15.68 -5.31 -17.70
CA LYS A 117 15.05 -4.01 -17.42
C LYS A 117 13.57 -3.96 -17.84
N ILE A 118 13.22 -4.57 -18.98
CA ILE A 118 11.82 -4.64 -19.43
C ILE A 118 11.00 -5.51 -18.47
N VAL A 119 11.55 -6.65 -18.04
CA VAL A 119 10.88 -7.55 -17.11
C VAL A 119 10.68 -6.89 -15.75
N GLU A 120 11.68 -6.17 -15.24
CA GLU A 120 11.54 -5.35 -14.02
C GLU A 120 10.41 -4.33 -14.15
N GLY A 121 10.34 -3.59 -15.26
CA GLY A 121 9.24 -2.65 -15.48
C GLY A 121 7.86 -3.30 -15.55
N LYS A 122 7.75 -4.50 -16.15
CA LYS A 122 6.51 -5.28 -16.16
C LYS A 122 6.13 -5.79 -14.77
N LEU A 123 7.10 -6.24 -13.97
CA LEU A 123 6.88 -6.64 -12.59
C LEU A 123 6.44 -5.46 -11.72
N GLU A 124 7.03 -4.27 -11.89
CA GLU A 124 6.58 -3.06 -11.18
C GLU A 124 5.11 -2.73 -11.50
N LYS A 125 4.71 -2.86 -12.77
CA LYS A 125 3.31 -2.68 -13.16
C LYS A 125 2.42 -3.76 -12.51
N TRP A 126 2.84 -5.02 -12.54
CA TRP A 126 2.12 -6.12 -11.91
C TRP A 126 1.94 -5.89 -10.41
N PHE A 127 2.98 -5.46 -9.69
CA PHE A 127 2.88 -5.09 -8.28
C PHE A 127 1.88 -3.96 -8.06
N SER A 128 1.88 -2.92 -8.92
CA SER A 128 0.93 -1.81 -8.83
C SER A 128 -0.53 -2.22 -9.06
N GLU A 129 -0.78 -3.40 -9.64
CA GLU A 129 -2.11 -3.97 -9.85
C GLU A 129 -2.47 -4.97 -8.74
N GLN A 130 -1.52 -5.83 -8.33
CA GLN A 130 -1.78 -6.96 -7.45
C GLN A 130 -1.57 -6.67 -5.95
N CYS A 131 -0.76 -5.68 -5.59
CA CYS A 131 -0.45 -5.34 -4.21
C CYS A 131 -1.17 -4.05 -3.80
N LEU A 132 -2.06 -4.15 -2.80
CA LEU A 132 -2.88 -3.02 -2.33
C LEU A 132 -2.05 -1.78 -1.99
N LEU A 133 -0.93 -1.93 -1.27
CA LEU A 133 -0.07 -0.81 -0.87
C LEU A 133 0.57 -0.08 -2.06
N GLU A 134 0.75 -0.76 -3.20
CA GLU A 134 1.38 -0.22 -4.40
C GLU A 134 0.39 0.47 -5.34
N GLN A 135 -0.90 0.23 -5.14
CA GLN A 135 -1.95 0.75 -6.01
C GLN A 135 -2.11 2.27 -5.87
N PRO A 136 -2.42 2.96 -6.98
CA PRO A 136 -2.90 4.33 -6.92
C PRO A 136 -4.26 4.36 -6.20
N PHE A 137 -4.48 5.41 -5.42
CA PHE A 137 -5.72 5.59 -4.68
C PHE A 137 -6.86 5.99 -5.62
N VAL A 138 -7.95 5.21 -5.63
CA VAL A 138 -9.06 5.41 -6.58
C VAL A 138 -9.80 6.75 -6.43
N LYS A 139 -9.73 7.41 -5.27
CA LYS A 139 -10.32 8.75 -5.06
C LYS A 139 -9.38 9.88 -5.43
N ASP A 140 -8.10 9.61 -5.65
CA ASP A 140 -7.16 10.61 -6.14
C ASP A 140 -7.21 10.67 -7.67
N ALA A 141 -7.91 11.67 -8.19
CA ALA A 141 -8.02 11.91 -9.64
C ALA A 141 -6.66 12.18 -10.32
N THR A 142 -5.61 12.52 -9.57
CA THR A 142 -4.27 12.72 -10.13
C THR A 142 -3.51 11.41 -10.34
N GLY A 143 -3.94 10.33 -9.67
CA GLY A 143 -3.28 9.02 -9.70
C GLY A 143 -1.88 9.00 -9.09
N LYS A 144 -1.49 10.04 -8.35
CA LYS A 144 -0.13 10.18 -7.80
C LYS A 144 -0.01 9.58 -6.40
N THR A 145 -1.09 9.60 -5.64
CA THR A 145 -1.11 9.11 -4.26
C THR A 145 -1.32 7.61 -4.26
N LYS A 146 -0.41 6.87 -3.64
CA LYS A 146 -0.58 5.43 -3.40
C LYS A 146 -1.31 5.17 -2.09
N ILE A 147 -1.88 3.98 -1.95
CA ILE A 147 -2.45 3.54 -0.67
C ILE A 147 -1.42 3.56 0.46
N LYS A 148 -0.17 3.19 0.18
CA LYS A 148 0.91 3.31 1.15
C LYS A 148 1.07 4.73 1.69
N ASP A 149 0.92 5.75 0.85
CA ASP A 149 1.06 7.15 1.27
C ASP A 149 -0.07 7.56 2.23
N LEU A 150 -1.28 7.04 2.03
CA LEU A 150 -2.39 7.26 2.96
C LEU A 150 -2.10 6.64 4.33
N VAL A 151 -1.64 5.38 4.34
CA VAL A 151 -1.27 4.67 5.58
C VAL A 151 -0.14 5.41 6.29
N ASP A 152 0.89 5.83 5.57
CA ASP A 152 2.02 6.59 6.12
C ASP A 152 1.60 7.98 6.63
N GLY A 153 0.63 8.61 5.97
CA GLY A 153 0.03 9.86 6.41
C GLY A 153 -0.66 9.71 7.78
N VAL A 154 -1.48 8.68 7.96
CA VAL A 154 -2.15 8.42 9.25
C VAL A 154 -1.14 7.95 10.31
N ASN A 155 -0.11 7.18 9.95
CA ASN A 155 1.02 6.83 10.84
C ASN A 155 1.72 8.08 11.36
N ALA A 156 1.99 9.05 10.48
CA ALA A 156 2.63 10.31 10.84
C ALA A 156 1.70 11.19 11.68
N GLN A 157 0.40 11.22 11.39
CA GLN A 157 -0.56 12.02 12.15
C GLN A 157 -0.76 11.47 13.57
N THR A 158 -0.86 10.16 13.72
CA THR A 158 -1.17 9.49 15.00
C THR A 158 0.06 9.11 15.82
N GLN A 159 1.24 9.09 15.18
CA GLN A 159 2.49 8.59 15.76
C GLN A 159 2.44 7.11 16.19
N GLU A 160 1.47 6.35 15.69
CA GLU A 160 1.34 4.91 15.87
C GLU A 160 1.68 4.14 14.59
N ARG A 161 1.95 2.84 14.75
CA ARG A 161 2.02 1.88 13.65
C ARG A 161 0.60 1.46 13.26
N ILE A 162 0.20 1.82 12.05
CA ILE A 162 -0.99 1.36 11.35
C ILE A 162 -0.56 0.37 10.28
N VAL A 163 -1.24 -0.77 10.24
CA VAL A 163 -0.96 -1.84 9.29
C VAL A 163 -2.25 -2.42 8.75
N ILE A 164 -2.31 -2.64 7.45
CA ILE A 164 -3.38 -3.42 6.82
C ILE A 164 -3.02 -4.88 7.06
N ARG A 165 -3.80 -5.59 7.89
CA ARG A 165 -3.46 -6.95 8.29
C ARG A 165 -3.82 -7.97 7.23
N ARG A 166 -5.02 -7.82 6.66
CA ARG A 166 -5.61 -8.68 5.63
C ARG A 166 -6.89 -8.06 5.11
N PHE A 167 -7.34 -8.56 3.97
CA PHE A 167 -8.67 -8.28 3.43
C PHE A 167 -9.26 -9.54 2.80
N SER A 168 -10.56 -9.50 2.54
CA SER A 168 -11.26 -10.50 1.74
C SER A 168 -12.28 -9.78 0.88
N ARG A 169 -12.33 -10.13 -0.41
CA ARG A 169 -13.26 -9.58 -1.37
C ARG A 169 -14.10 -10.72 -1.93
N PHE A 170 -15.39 -10.50 -2.01
CA PHE A 170 -16.36 -11.44 -2.55
C PHE A 170 -17.14 -10.76 -3.65
N GLN A 171 -17.27 -11.42 -4.80
CA GLN A 171 -18.13 -10.98 -5.89
C GLN A 171 -19.04 -12.13 -6.31
N VAL A 172 -20.33 -11.82 -6.51
CA VAL A 172 -21.31 -12.81 -6.98
C VAL A 172 -20.88 -13.36 -8.33
N GLY A 173 -20.76 -14.70 -8.42
CA GLY A 173 -20.39 -15.40 -9.63
C GLY A 173 -18.89 -15.49 -9.90
N GLU A 174 -18.05 -14.97 -9.01
CA GLU A 174 -16.60 -15.23 -9.05
C GLU A 174 -16.34 -16.68 -8.59
N ALA A 175 -15.55 -17.42 -9.36
CA ALA A 175 -15.09 -18.75 -8.95
C ALA A 175 -14.04 -18.58 -7.85
N GLY A 176 -14.28 -19.19 -6.69
CA GLY A 176 -13.38 -19.16 -5.53
C GLY A 176 -12.16 -20.04 -5.68
#